data_AF-A0A6G4UDA6-F1
#
_entry.id   AF-A0A6G4UDA6-F1
#
_cell.length_a   1.000
_cell.length_b   1.000
_cell.length_c   1.000
_cell.angle_alpha   90.00
_cell.angle_beta   90.00
_cell.angle_gamma   90.00
#
_symmetry.space_group_name_H-M   'P 1'
#
loop_
_entity.id
_entity.type
_entity.pdbx_description
1 polymer ?
#
loop_
_entity_poly.entity_id
_entity_poly.type
_entity_poly.pdbx_seq_one_letter_code
_entity_poly.pdbx_strand_id
1 'polypeptide(L)'
;MSAAATTGNRTALGLSAPVLVGGAFVLSTVVNICFQVAEILFTDKDPYRSEGPVESIQSIALVGGIGLVLALAVALPLAGKPARARVGAIVLGVLALVSVPVFWSGAPAVLGAAAAWLAGLAKGGQPQTGAARAFGIIGFVVAVLVIVASFVGPLASALFN
;
A
#
# COMPACT_ATOMS: atom_id res chain seq x y z
N MET A 1 22.81 17.48 -38.01
CA MET A 1 22.43 16.39 -37.09
C MET A 1 22.98 16.72 -35.71
N SER A 2 22.13 17.03 -34.72
CA SER A 2 22.48 16.86 -33.31
C SER A 2 21.24 17.01 -32.40
N ALA A 3 20.97 15.92 -31.66
CA ALA A 3 20.20 15.77 -30.43
C ALA A 3 18.78 16.36 -30.34
N ALA A 4 17.79 15.57 -30.79
CA ALA A 4 16.45 15.62 -30.22
C ALA A 4 16.55 15.27 -28.73
N ALA A 5 16.35 16.25 -27.86
CA ALA A 5 16.20 16.03 -26.43
C ALA A 5 15.02 15.09 -26.21
N THR A 6 15.29 13.82 -25.86
CA THR A 6 14.28 12.91 -25.34
C THR A 6 13.84 13.49 -24.00
N THR A 7 12.80 14.32 -24.03
CA THR A 7 12.10 14.81 -22.84
C THR A 7 11.53 13.58 -22.16
N GLY A 8 12.32 12.97 -21.28
CA GLY A 8 11.92 11.85 -20.45
C GLY A 8 10.67 12.25 -19.69
N ASN A 9 9.55 11.68 -20.10
CA ASN A 9 8.25 11.88 -19.48
C ASN A 9 8.41 11.60 -17.99
N ARG A 10 8.38 12.66 -17.16
CA ARG A 10 8.55 12.52 -15.71
C ARG A 10 7.32 11.78 -15.20
N THR A 11 7.48 10.48 -14.98
CA THR A 11 6.42 9.52 -14.62
C THR A 11 5.77 9.88 -13.28
N ALA A 12 4.79 10.78 -13.33
CA ALA A 12 3.74 10.88 -12.33
C ALA A 12 2.64 9.90 -12.73
N LEU A 13 2.12 9.11 -11.80
CA LEU A 13 1.12 8.06 -12.04
C LEU A 13 -0.26 8.59 -12.45
N GLY A 14 -0.44 9.89 -12.66
CA GLY A 14 -1.75 10.52 -12.93
C GLY A 14 -2.76 10.44 -11.77
N LEU A 15 -2.50 9.61 -10.76
CA LEU A 15 -3.30 9.38 -9.56
C LEU A 15 -3.00 10.41 -8.48
N SER A 16 -4.04 10.97 -7.84
CA SER A 16 -3.86 11.87 -6.70
C SER A 16 -3.35 11.11 -5.48
N ALA A 17 -2.65 11.81 -4.58
CA ALA A 17 -2.10 11.21 -3.37
C ALA A 17 -3.15 10.52 -2.46
N PRO A 18 -4.34 11.10 -2.24
CA PRO A 18 -5.39 10.42 -1.48
C PRO A 18 -5.87 9.15 -2.16
N VAL A 19 -5.97 9.14 -3.50
CA VAL A 19 -6.39 7.96 -4.25
C VAL A 19 -5.31 6.88 -4.21
N LEU A 20 -4.03 7.26 -4.23
CA LEU A 20 -2.92 6.31 -4.15
C LEU A 20 -2.88 5.59 -2.78
N VAL A 21 -2.89 6.36 -1.69
CA VAL A 21 -2.78 5.81 -0.33
C VAL A 21 -4.10 5.18 0.13
N GLY A 22 -5.22 5.87 -0.10
CA GLY A 22 -6.55 5.39 0.24
C GLY A 22 -6.95 4.19 -0.61
N GLY A 23 -6.64 4.21 -1.92
CA GLY A 23 -6.87 3.07 -2.80
C GLY A 23 -6.06 1.84 -2.38
N ALA A 24 -4.79 2.02 -2.00
CA ALA A 24 -3.98 0.93 -1.46
C ALA A 24 -4.62 0.32 -0.21
N PHE A 25 -5.05 1.14 0.76
CA PHE A 25 -5.71 0.66 1.98
C PHE A 25 -7.03 -0.08 1.71
N VAL A 26 -7.89 0.49 0.85
CA VAL A 26 -9.16 -0.14 0.50
C VAL A 26 -8.91 -1.50 -0.17
N LEU A 27 -8.01 -1.55 -1.15
CA LEU A 27 -7.73 -2.77 -1.90
C LEU A 27 -7.03 -3.84 -1.06
N SER A 28 -6.12 -3.47 -0.15
CA SER A 28 -5.37 -4.43 0.63
C SER A 28 -6.07 -4.89 1.90
N THR A 29 -6.78 -3.98 2.58
CA THR A 29 -7.29 -4.19 3.94
C THR A 29 -8.81 -4.32 3.93
N VAL A 30 -9.53 -3.36 3.33
CA VAL A 30 -11.02 -3.38 3.35
C VAL A 30 -11.57 -4.53 2.53
N VAL A 31 -11.03 -4.77 1.34
CA VAL A 31 -11.49 -5.89 0.50
C VAL A 31 -11.22 -7.24 1.19
N ASN A 32 -10.08 -7.40 1.87
CA ASN A 32 -9.77 -8.61 2.61
C ASN A 32 -10.75 -8.83 3.78
N ILE A 33 -11.09 -7.77 4.53
CA ILE A 33 -12.15 -7.82 5.54
C ILE A 33 -13.50 -8.22 4.92
N CYS A 34 -13.87 -7.65 3.77
CA CYS A 34 -15.11 -8.01 3.07
C CYS A 34 -15.16 -9.49 2.69
N PHE A 35 -14.04 -10.09 2.26
CA PHE A 35 -13.97 -11.53 1.99
C PHE A 35 -14.24 -12.37 3.24
N GLN A 36 -13.68 -11.99 4.39
CA GLN A 36 -13.94 -12.71 5.64
C GLN A 36 -15.36 -12.54 6.15
N VAL A 37 -15.94 -11.34 5.98
CA VAL A 37 -17.36 -11.12 6.25
C VAL A 37 -18.23 -11.98 5.32
N ALA A 38 -17.85 -12.12 4.05
CA ALA A 38 -18.55 -12.99 3.12
C ALA A 38 -18.45 -14.47 3.53
N GLU A 39 -17.30 -14.94 4.00
CA GLU A 39 -17.21 -16.30 4.57
C GLU A 39 -18.13 -16.49 5.78
N ILE A 40 -18.27 -15.49 6.66
CA ILE A 40 -19.20 -15.56 7.80
C ILE A 40 -20.66 -15.60 7.33
N LEU A 41 -21.02 -14.77 6.34
CA LEU A 41 -22.41 -14.59 5.90
C LEU A 41 -22.91 -15.68 4.95
N PHE A 42 -22.01 -16.29 4.17
CA PHE A 42 -22.36 -17.23 3.09
C PHE A 42 -21.82 -18.64 3.30
N THR A 43 -21.18 -18.95 4.43
CA THR A 43 -20.68 -20.30 4.73
C THR A 43 -20.98 -20.68 6.19
N ASP A 44 -21.48 -21.90 6.41
CA ASP A 44 -21.81 -22.46 7.74
C ASP A 44 -20.58 -22.81 8.61
N LYS A 45 -19.40 -22.22 8.32
CA LYS A 45 -18.18 -22.43 9.11
C LYS A 45 -18.32 -21.68 10.44
N ASP A 46 -18.03 -22.35 11.55
CA ASP A 46 -18.05 -21.74 12.88
C ASP A 46 -17.15 -20.48 12.93
N PRO A 47 -17.71 -19.28 13.13
CA PRO A 47 -16.97 -18.02 13.14
C PRO A 47 -16.01 -17.87 14.32
N TYR A 48 -16.23 -18.63 15.40
CA TYR A 48 -15.52 -18.49 16.68
C TYR A 48 -14.44 -19.55 16.91
N ARG A 49 -14.15 -20.41 15.91
CA ARG A 49 -13.01 -21.33 15.99
C ARG A 49 -11.69 -20.58 16.15
N SER A 50 -10.66 -21.21 16.72
CA SER A 50 -9.30 -20.64 16.73
C SER A 50 -8.82 -20.40 15.30
N GLU A 51 -8.29 -19.21 14.97
CA GLU A 51 -8.07 -18.75 13.60
C GLU A 51 -9.38 -18.60 12.78
N GLY A 52 -10.46 -18.24 13.48
CA GLY A 52 -11.75 -17.96 12.88
C GLY A 52 -11.79 -16.61 12.15
N PRO A 53 -12.77 -16.42 11.25
CA PRO A 53 -12.93 -15.18 10.50
C PRO A 53 -12.96 -13.91 11.37
N VAL A 54 -13.51 -13.98 12.60
CA VAL A 54 -13.61 -12.82 13.51
C VAL A 54 -12.23 -12.39 14.05
N GLU A 55 -11.39 -13.36 14.44
CA GLU A 55 -10.04 -13.11 14.97
C GLU A 55 -9.14 -12.53 13.88
N SER A 56 -9.28 -13.04 12.65
CA SER A 56 -8.53 -12.56 11.49
C SER A 56 -9.01 -11.17 11.03
N ILE A 57 -10.31 -10.86 11.07
CA ILE A 57 -10.82 -9.49 10.83
C ILE A 57 -10.22 -8.50 11.84
N GLN A 58 -10.20 -8.84 13.13
CA GLN A 58 -9.61 -7.97 14.16
C GLN A 58 -8.12 -7.73 13.90
N SER A 59 -7.36 -8.79 13.62
CA SER A 59 -5.92 -8.70 13.31
C SER A 59 -5.65 -7.81 12.09
N ILE A 60 -6.38 -8.02 10.99
CA ILE A 60 -6.24 -7.25 9.75
C ILE A 60 -6.61 -5.78 9.98
N ALA A 61 -7.74 -5.52 10.64
CA ALA A 61 -8.21 -4.17 10.90
C ALA A 61 -7.25 -3.40 11.81
N LEU A 62 -6.73 -4.04 12.85
CA LEU A 62 -5.85 -3.39 13.82
C LEU A 62 -4.49 -3.07 13.19
N VAL A 63 -3.85 -4.06 12.57
CA VAL A 63 -2.52 -3.90 11.97
C VAL A 63 -2.58 -3.01 10.72
N GLY A 64 -3.57 -3.21 9.86
CA GLY A 64 -3.79 -2.37 8.68
C GLY A 64 -4.14 -0.92 9.06
N GLY A 65 -4.97 -0.73 10.08
CA GLY A 65 -5.32 0.58 10.62
C GLY A 65 -4.12 1.33 11.19
N ILE A 66 -3.29 0.67 12.00
CA ILE A 66 -2.04 1.26 12.52
C ILE A 66 -1.11 1.64 11.37
N GLY A 67 -0.96 0.77 10.36
CA GLY A 67 -0.18 1.05 9.16
C GLY A 67 -0.65 2.31 8.42
N LEU A 68 -1.97 2.49 8.28
CA LEU A 68 -2.56 3.69 7.68
C LEU A 68 -2.31 4.95 8.52
N VAL A 69 -2.51 4.87 9.83
CA VAL A 69 -2.26 6.01 10.73
C VAL A 69 -0.79 6.43 10.65
N LEU A 70 0.16 5.48 10.70
CA LEU A 70 1.59 5.77 10.56
C LEU A 70 1.92 6.37 9.19
N ALA A 71 1.38 5.81 8.11
CA ALA A 71 1.58 6.31 6.76
C ALA A 71 1.12 7.77 6.63
N LEU A 72 -0.07 8.10 7.13
CA LEU A 72 -0.63 9.45 7.08
C LEU A 72 0.09 10.41 8.04
N ALA A 73 0.39 9.98 9.26
CA ALA A 73 1.10 10.77 10.27
C ALA A 73 2.50 11.17 9.79
N VAL A 74 3.15 10.33 8.98
CA VAL A 74 4.44 10.63 8.35
C VAL A 74 4.24 11.45 7.08
N ALA A 75 3.36 11.02 6.16
CA ALA A 75 3.28 11.63 4.84
C ALA A 75 2.65 13.03 4.82
N LEU A 76 1.60 13.30 5.62
CA LEU A 76 0.94 14.61 5.68
C LEU A 76 1.88 15.76 6.06
N PRO A 77 2.66 15.69 7.17
CA PRO A 77 3.56 16.79 7.54
C PRO A 77 4.79 16.91 6.64
N LEU A 78 5.13 15.87 5.88
CA LEU A 78 6.31 15.83 5.03
C LEU A 78 6.02 16.25 3.57
N ALA A 79 4.79 16.08 3.08
CA ALA A 79 4.42 16.33 1.69
C ALA A 79 4.69 17.77 1.21
N GLY A 80 4.61 18.76 2.11
CA GLY A 80 4.86 20.18 1.78
C GLY A 80 6.33 20.61 1.77
N LYS A 81 7.28 19.75 2.18
CA LYS A 81 8.70 20.13 2.37
C LYS A 81 9.61 19.17 1.58
N PRO A 82 10.21 19.59 0.44
CA PRO A 82 10.90 18.67 -0.47
C PRO A 82 12.07 17.92 0.17
N ALA A 83 12.86 18.58 1.02
CA ALA A 83 13.96 17.94 1.73
C ALA A 83 13.50 16.86 2.72
N ARG A 84 12.35 17.08 3.39
CA ARG A 84 11.82 16.14 4.38
C ARG A 84 11.00 15.02 3.72
N ALA A 85 10.30 15.31 2.62
CA ALA A 85 9.64 14.31 1.78
C ALA A 85 10.63 13.26 1.27
N ARG A 86 11.86 13.67 0.93
CA ARG A 86 12.93 12.76 0.52
C ARG A 86 13.26 11.71 1.60
N VAL A 87 13.44 12.16 2.84
CA VAL A 87 13.70 11.25 3.98
C VAL A 87 12.48 10.38 4.26
N GLY A 88 11.28 10.97 4.25
CA GLY A 88 10.03 10.23 4.44
C GLY A 88 9.82 9.12 3.40
N ALA A 89 10.12 9.38 2.13
CA ALA A 89 10.02 8.37 1.07
C ALA A 89 10.97 7.18 1.29
N ILE A 90 12.19 7.45 1.78
CA ILE A 90 13.15 6.39 2.11
C ILE A 90 12.69 5.59 3.33
N VAL A 91 12.31 6.28 4.41
CA VAL A 91 11.87 5.65 5.66
C VAL A 91 10.62 4.80 5.43
N LEU A 92 9.60 5.35 4.76
CA LEU A 92 8.38 4.60 4.44
C LEU A 92 8.65 3.47 3.43
N GLY A 93 9.56 3.66 2.47
CA GLY A 93 9.95 2.61 1.54
C GLY A 93 10.65 1.44 2.24
N VAL A 94 11.58 1.73 3.16
CA VAL A 94 12.22 0.71 4.00
C VAL A 94 11.21 0.05 4.92
N LEU A 95 10.33 0.82 5.55
CA LEU A 95 9.29 0.28 6.42
C LEU A 95 8.32 -0.63 5.64
N ALA A 96 8.00 -0.28 4.39
CA ALA A 96 7.19 -1.12 3.51
C ALA A 96 7.89 -2.46 3.23
N LEU A 97 9.21 -2.47 3.00
CA LEU A 97 9.98 -3.71 2.81
C LEU A 97 10.04 -4.56 4.09
N VAL A 98 10.26 -3.93 5.24
CA VAL A 98 10.33 -4.63 6.53
C VAL A 98 8.97 -5.18 6.96
N SER A 99 7.87 -4.56 6.53
CA SER A 99 6.50 -5.00 6.82
C SER A 99 5.93 -6.00 5.81
N VAL A 100 6.70 -6.43 4.80
CA VAL A 100 6.29 -7.50 3.86
C VAL A 100 5.86 -8.79 4.56
N PRO A 101 6.50 -9.28 5.65
CA PRO A 101 6.01 -10.46 6.36
C PRO A 101 4.58 -10.29 6.90
N VAL A 102 4.13 -9.04 7.05
CA VAL A 102 2.81 -8.65 7.58
C VAL A 102 1.83 -8.32 6.44
N PHE A 103 2.09 -8.82 5.22
CA PHE A 103 1.31 -8.47 4.02
C PHE A 103 -0.19 -8.73 4.15
N TRP A 104 -0.61 -9.72 4.95
CA TRP A 104 -2.02 -10.06 5.17
C TRP A 104 -2.83 -8.89 5.74
N SER A 105 -2.18 -7.95 6.44
CA SER A 105 -2.82 -6.76 7.03
C SER A 105 -3.02 -5.59 6.07
N GLY A 106 -2.31 -5.59 4.94
CA GLY A 106 -2.24 -4.46 4.00
C GLY A 106 -1.35 -3.29 4.43
N ALA A 107 -0.76 -3.30 5.64
CA ALA A 107 0.18 -2.28 6.09
C ALA A 107 1.35 -2.00 5.11
N PRO A 108 2.05 -3.00 4.53
CA PRO A 108 3.12 -2.74 3.56
C PRO A 108 2.62 -2.04 2.29
N ALA A 109 1.37 -2.27 1.87
CA ALA A 109 0.80 -1.60 0.71
C ALA A 109 0.55 -0.11 0.97
N VAL A 110 0.02 0.23 2.14
CA VAL A 110 -0.25 1.62 2.51
C VAL A 110 1.04 2.40 2.73
N LEU A 111 2.03 1.79 3.38
CA LEU A 111 3.36 2.37 3.57
C LEU A 111 4.09 2.56 2.23
N GLY A 112 4.01 1.57 1.35
CA GLY A 112 4.58 1.63 0.01
C GLY A 112 3.94 2.71 -0.87
N ALA A 113 2.61 2.84 -0.81
CA ALA A 113 1.86 3.89 -1.50
C ALA A 113 2.18 5.30 -0.95
N ALA A 114 2.36 5.43 0.37
CA ALA A 114 2.76 6.69 0.98
C ALA A 114 4.23 7.05 0.64
N ALA A 115 5.13 6.08 0.56
CA ALA A 115 6.49 6.27 0.06
C ALA A 115 6.49 6.76 -1.40
N ALA A 116 5.65 6.15 -2.24
CA ALA A 116 5.47 6.55 -3.63
C ALA A 116 4.92 7.98 -3.76
N TRP A 117 3.95 8.36 -2.91
CA TRP A 117 3.45 9.73 -2.84
C TRP A 117 4.58 10.72 -2.50
N LEU A 118 5.33 10.47 -1.41
CA LEU A 118 6.41 11.37 -0.98
C LEU A 118 7.59 11.43 -1.97
N ALA A 119 7.81 10.36 -2.74
CA ALA A 119 8.78 10.35 -3.84
C ALA A 119 8.33 11.20 -5.06
N GLY A 120 7.11 11.71 -5.04
CA GLY A 120 6.54 12.55 -6.10
C GLY A 120 5.95 11.75 -7.26
N LEU A 121 5.56 10.49 -7.04
CA LEU A 121 4.86 9.69 -8.05
C LEU A 121 3.37 10.04 -8.14
N ALA A 122 2.79 10.70 -7.13
CA ALA A 122 1.41 11.16 -7.17
C ALA A 122 1.25 12.45 -8.02
N LYS A 123 0.06 12.64 -8.58
CA LYS A 123 -0.36 13.83 -9.35
C LYS A 123 -0.14 15.09 -8.51
N GLY A 124 0.55 16.06 -9.09
CA GLY A 124 0.89 17.32 -8.42
C GLY A 124 2.04 17.21 -7.41
N GLY A 125 2.64 16.03 -7.23
CA GLY A 125 3.83 15.84 -6.41
C GLY A 125 5.07 16.45 -7.04
N GLN A 126 6.00 16.92 -6.20
CA GLN A 126 7.32 17.33 -6.68
C GLN A 126 8.21 16.09 -6.88
N PRO A 127 8.60 15.75 -8.11
CA PRO A 127 9.37 14.55 -8.39
C PRO A 127 10.74 14.64 -7.70
N GLN A 128 11.00 13.70 -6.79
CA GLN A 128 12.29 13.58 -6.12
C GLN A 128 13.32 12.94 -7.05
N THR A 129 14.60 13.26 -6.89
CA THR A 129 15.70 12.60 -7.62
C THR A 129 16.52 11.70 -6.70
N GLY A 130 17.24 10.72 -7.28
CA GLY A 130 18.15 9.83 -6.55
C GLY A 130 17.45 8.73 -5.74
N ALA A 131 18.02 8.39 -4.58
CA ALA A 131 17.59 7.26 -3.75
C ALA A 131 16.11 7.31 -3.35
N ALA A 132 15.58 8.49 -3.00
CA ALA A 132 14.18 8.60 -2.61
C ALA A 132 13.19 8.23 -3.73
N ARG A 133 13.56 8.45 -5.00
CA ARG A 133 12.72 8.02 -6.13
C ARG A 133 12.76 6.50 -6.29
N ALA A 134 13.94 5.89 -6.12
CA ALA A 134 14.08 4.44 -6.15
C ALA A 134 13.25 3.78 -5.02
N PHE A 135 13.35 4.28 -3.79
CA PHE A 135 12.56 3.77 -2.66
C PHE A 135 11.05 3.99 -2.85
N GLY A 136 10.63 5.11 -3.45
CA GLY A 136 9.23 5.32 -3.80
C GLY A 136 8.71 4.35 -4.86
N ILE A 137 9.51 4.03 -5.87
CA ILE A 137 9.16 3.02 -6.90
C ILE A 137 9.11 1.63 -6.28
N ILE A 138 10.11 1.26 -5.47
CA ILE A 138 10.14 -0.02 -4.78
C ILE A 138 8.93 -0.16 -3.85
N GLY A 139 8.62 0.88 -3.08
CA GLY A 139 7.43 0.92 -2.23
C GLY A 139 6.14 0.75 -3.03
N PHE A 140 6.03 1.41 -4.20
CA PHE A 140 4.89 1.22 -5.09
C PHE A 140 4.78 -0.23 -5.61
N VAL A 141 5.89 -0.83 -6.03
CA VAL A 141 5.93 -2.23 -6.48
C VAL A 141 5.51 -3.18 -5.36
N VAL A 142 6.02 -2.98 -4.15
CA VAL A 142 5.61 -3.74 -2.95
C VAL A 142 4.11 -3.58 -2.73
N ALA A 143 3.56 -2.37 -2.86
CA ALA A 143 2.14 -2.15 -2.69
C ALA A 143 1.29 -2.92 -3.71
N VAL A 144 1.68 -2.89 -4.99
CA VAL A 144 1.01 -3.68 -6.02
C VAL A 144 1.11 -5.18 -5.74
N LEU A 145 2.30 -5.68 -5.37
CA LEU A 145 2.51 -7.09 -5.07
C LEU A 145 1.68 -7.56 -3.88
N VAL A 146 1.60 -6.76 -2.81
CA VAL A 146 0.77 -7.06 -1.64
C VAL A 146 -0.70 -7.12 -2.01
N ILE A 147 -1.19 -6.15 -2.79
CA ILE A 147 -2.57 -6.15 -3.27
C ILE A 147 -2.84 -7.45 -4.04
N VAL A 148 -2.00 -7.80 -5.02
CA VAL A 148 -2.15 -9.05 -5.80
C VAL A 148 -2.15 -10.28 -4.88
N ALA A 149 -1.20 -10.38 -3.95
CA ALA A 149 -1.11 -11.50 -3.01
C ALA A 149 -2.35 -11.61 -2.11
N SER A 150 -2.93 -10.49 -1.67
CA SER A 150 -4.16 -10.45 -0.87
C SER A 150 -5.37 -11.00 -1.63
N PHE A 151 -5.37 -10.97 -2.96
CA PHE A 151 -6.44 -11.57 -3.76
C PHE A 151 -6.21 -13.05 -4.08
N VAL A 152 -4.95 -13.50 -4.24
CA VAL A 152 -4.65 -14.89 -4.64
C VAL A 152 -5.19 -15.91 -3.64
N GLY A 153 -5.06 -15.66 -2.33
CA GLY A 153 -5.55 -16.56 -1.29
C GLY A 153 -7.08 -16.79 -1.36
N PRO A 154 -7.89 -15.72 -1.25
CA PRO A 154 -9.35 -15.82 -1.35
C PRO A 154 -9.86 -16.33 -2.72
N LEU A 155 -9.18 -16.00 -3.82
CA LEU A 155 -9.60 -16.51 -5.14
C LEU A 155 -9.29 -18.00 -5.29
N ALA A 156 -8.14 -18.45 -4.80
CA ALA A 156 -7.79 -19.87 -4.82
C ALA A 156 -8.76 -20.68 -3.96
N SER A 157 -9.13 -20.18 -2.78
CA SER A 157 -10.13 -20.85 -1.94
C SER A 157 -11.52 -20.85 -2.57
N ALA A 158 -11.90 -19.83 -3.34
CA ALA A 158 -13.19 -19.79 -4.04
C ALA A 158 -13.24 -20.66 -5.32
N LEU A 159 -12.10 -20.92 -5.97
CA LEU A 159 -12.03 -21.70 -7.21
C LEU A 159 -11.79 -23.20 -6.99
N PHE A 160 -11.13 -23.58 -5.90
CA PHE A 160 -10.74 -24.97 -5.60
C PHE A 160 -11.55 -25.63 -4.48
N ASN A 161 -12.64 -25.00 -4.05
CA ASN A 161 -13.54 -25.47 -3.00
C ASN A 161 -14.97 -25.50 -3.54
#